data_AF-A0A7J2V310-F1
#
_entry.id   AF-A0A7J2V310-F1
#
_cell.length_a   1.000
_cell.length_b   1.000
_cell.length_c   1.000
_cell.angle_alpha   90.00
_cell.angle_beta   90.00
_cell.angle_gamma   90.00
#
_symmetry.space_group_name_H-M   'P 1'
#
loop_
_entity.id
_entity.type
_entity.pdbx_description
1 polymer ?
#
loop_
_entity_poly.entity_id
_entity_poly.type
_entity_poly.pdbx_seq_one_letter_code
_entity_poly.pdbx_strand_id
1 'polypeptide(L)'
;MTRDPSIYTGWRTRLSLAAAILDYEVSFEDIQAPLFSLLRSLGLEPKTVQAKNSVFIDGRTALVVVNDKQLGYVGEVRIEILSTLEIDFPVALFEIDISKILEILG
;
A
#
# COMPACT_ATOMS: atom_id res chain seq x y z
N MET A 1 8.82 -3.38 -11.55
CA MET A 1 8.53 -2.90 -12.93
C MET A 1 7.02 -2.88 -13.11
N THR A 2 6.49 -1.90 -13.83
CA THR A 2 5.05 -1.78 -14.13
C THR A 2 4.88 -1.72 -15.63
N ARG A 3 3.87 -2.41 -16.17
CA ARG A 3 3.54 -2.26 -17.58
C ARG A 3 3.06 -0.83 -17.82
N ASP A 4 3.68 -0.15 -18.76
CA ASP A 4 3.36 1.22 -19.15
C ASP A 4 3.40 1.28 -20.68
N PRO A 5 2.24 1.17 -21.36
CA PRO A 5 2.18 1.20 -22.82
C PRO A 5 2.61 2.54 -23.42
N SER A 6 2.75 3.60 -22.62
CA SER A 6 3.10 4.95 -23.11
C SER A 6 4.59 5.14 -23.39
N ILE A 7 5.44 4.20 -22.99
CA ILE A 7 6.90 4.24 -23.19
C ILE A 7 7.38 3.14 -24.14
N TYR A 8 8.48 3.40 -24.86
CA TYR A 8 9.01 2.51 -25.91
C TYR A 8 9.21 1.06 -25.45
N THR A 9 9.68 0.87 -24.22
CA THR A 9 9.92 -0.46 -23.66
C THR A 9 8.64 -1.18 -23.25
N GLY A 10 7.53 -0.47 -23.09
CA GLY A 10 6.32 -0.98 -22.46
C GLY A 10 6.42 -1.18 -20.94
N TRP A 11 7.54 -0.82 -20.32
CA TRP A 11 7.88 -1.14 -18.92
C TRP A 11 8.58 0.01 -18.20
N ARG A 12 8.01 0.45 -17.09
CA ARG A 12 8.58 1.51 -16.24
C ARG A 12 9.09 0.93 -14.92
N THR A 13 10.22 1.43 -14.45
CA THR A 13 10.71 1.20 -13.08
C THR A 13 10.14 2.27 -12.16
N ARG A 14 9.62 1.85 -11.00
CA ARG A 14 9.12 2.71 -9.93
C ARG A 14 9.79 2.28 -8.63
N LEU A 15 10.02 3.22 -7.72
CA LEU A 15 10.54 2.93 -6.39
C LEU A 15 9.37 2.84 -5.41
N SER A 16 9.08 1.64 -4.91
CA SER A 16 8.03 1.41 -3.93
C SER A 16 8.61 1.17 -2.53
N LEU A 17 7.89 1.62 -1.50
CA LEU A 17 8.04 1.15 -0.13
C LEU A 17 6.87 0.21 0.17
N ALA A 18 7.17 -0.97 0.70
CA ALA A 18 6.15 -1.90 1.18
C ALA A 18 6.53 -2.43 2.56
N ALA A 19 5.52 -2.73 3.37
CA ALA A 19 5.69 -3.44 4.62
C ALA A 19 4.48 -4.36 4.86
N ALA A 20 4.69 -5.41 5.62
CA ALA A 20 3.65 -6.35 6.05
C ALA A 20 3.80 -6.66 7.53
N ILE A 21 2.68 -6.87 8.20
CA ILE A 21 2.59 -7.39 9.56
C ILE A 21 1.85 -8.72 9.47
N LEU A 22 2.43 -9.74 10.09
CA LEU A 22 1.87 -11.07 10.26
C LEU A 22 1.82 -11.35 11.76
N ASP A 23 0.65 -11.68 12.28
CA ASP A 23 0.44 -12.01 13.69
C ASP A 23 -0.78 -12.96 13.82
N TYR A 24 -1.09 -13.43 15.03
CA TYR A 24 -2.27 -14.27 15.30
C TYR A 24 -3.59 -13.52 15.04
N GLU A 25 -3.60 -12.22 15.28
CA GLU A 25 -4.69 -11.30 14.94
C GLU A 25 -4.09 -10.04 14.32
N VAL A 26 -4.69 -9.56 13.24
CA VAL A 26 -4.26 -8.35 12.54
C VAL A 26 -5.49 -7.57 12.09
N SER A 27 -5.44 -6.25 12.21
CA SER A 27 -6.40 -5.31 11.67
C SER A 27 -5.78 -4.35 10.65
N PHE A 28 -6.64 -3.65 9.91
CA PHE A 28 -6.26 -2.55 9.04
C PHE A 28 -5.39 -1.49 9.76
N GLU A 29 -5.74 -1.13 10.99
CA GLU A 29 -5.06 -0.11 11.79
C GLU A 29 -3.62 -0.51 12.15
N ASP A 30 -3.35 -1.80 12.37
CA ASP A 30 -2.01 -2.29 12.73
C ASP A 30 -0.97 -1.90 11.68
N ILE A 31 -1.35 -1.95 10.39
CA ILE A 31 -0.46 -1.59 9.29
C ILE A 31 -0.60 -0.12 8.88
N GLN A 32 -1.78 0.49 9.07
CA GLN A 32 -2.03 1.87 8.70
C GLN A 32 -1.35 2.86 9.67
N ALA A 33 -1.33 2.55 10.97
CA ALA A 33 -0.71 3.40 11.98
C ALA A 33 0.80 3.66 11.72
N PRO A 34 1.66 2.64 11.48
CA PRO A 34 3.07 2.86 11.18
C PRO A 34 3.27 3.61 9.85
N LEU A 35 2.47 3.31 8.82
CA LEU A 35 2.50 4.05 7.56
C LEU A 35 2.19 5.53 7.76
N PHE A 36 1.13 5.84 8.49
CA PHE A 36 0.75 7.22 8.77
C PHE A 36 1.78 7.93 9.65
N SER A 37 2.36 7.21 10.62
CA SER A 37 3.46 7.73 11.43
C SER A 37 4.67 8.12 10.57
N LEU A 38 5.07 7.25 9.64
CA LEU A 38 6.14 7.53 8.67
C LEU A 38 5.83 8.78 7.83
N LEU A 39 4.66 8.84 7.20
CA LEU A 39 4.30 9.97 6.34
C LEU A 39 4.21 11.29 7.13
N ARG A 40 3.63 11.27 8.34
CA ARG A 40 3.59 12.45 9.22
C ARG A 40 4.98 12.89 9.68
N SER A 41 5.91 11.96 9.91
CA SER A 41 7.29 12.30 10.27
C SER A 41 8.03 13.05 9.15
N LEU A 42 7.57 12.88 7.91
CA LEU A 42 8.05 13.62 6.72
C LEU A 42 7.31 14.95 6.50
N GLY A 43 6.42 15.37 7.42
CA GLY A 43 5.64 16.60 7.29
C GLY A 43 4.43 16.50 6.37
N LEU A 44 3.99 15.28 6.03
CA LEU A 44 2.83 15.05 5.16
C LEU A 44 1.55 14.78 5.98
N GLU A 45 0.40 15.09 5.39
CA GLU A 45 -0.92 14.81 5.98
C GLU A 45 -1.61 13.66 5.21
N PRO A 46 -1.35 12.39 5.57
CA PRO A 46 -1.97 11.26 4.89
C PRO A 46 -3.46 11.13 5.24
N LYS A 47 -4.24 10.75 4.23
CA LYS A 47 -5.65 10.36 4.34
C LYS A 47 -5.88 9.03 3.63
N THR A 48 -6.95 8.35 4.00
CA THR A 48 -7.41 7.13 3.35
C THR A 48 -8.73 7.34 2.65
N VAL A 49 -8.88 6.79 1.46
CA VAL A 49 -10.13 6.73 0.71
C VAL A 49 -10.49 5.27 0.46
N GLN A 50 -11.77 4.92 0.61
CA GLN A 50 -12.25 3.57 0.36
C GLN A 50 -11.85 3.11 -1.05
N ALA A 51 -11.35 1.88 -1.15
CA ALA A 51 -10.86 1.35 -2.41
C ALA A 51 -11.21 -0.14 -2.55
N LYS A 52 -10.91 -0.69 -3.73
CA LYS A 52 -10.86 -2.13 -3.98
C LYS A 52 -9.54 -2.46 -4.64
N ASN A 53 -8.98 -3.61 -4.29
CA ASN A 53 -7.76 -4.12 -4.88
C ASN A 53 -7.74 -5.65 -4.75
N SER A 54 -7.23 -6.34 -5.77
CA SER A 54 -7.27 -7.80 -5.85
C SER A 54 -6.49 -8.51 -4.74
N VAL A 55 -5.52 -7.84 -4.12
CA VAL A 55 -4.70 -8.39 -3.03
C VAL A 55 -5.43 -8.40 -1.69
N PHE A 56 -6.34 -7.44 -1.46
CA PHE A 56 -6.89 -7.19 -0.13
C PHE A 56 -8.36 -7.58 0.00
N ILE A 57 -8.80 -7.88 1.21
CA ILE A 57 -10.19 -8.18 1.56
C ILE A 57 -11.07 -6.95 1.25
N ASP A 58 -12.20 -7.19 0.58
CA ASP A 58 -13.17 -6.15 0.25
C ASP A 58 -13.69 -5.46 1.54
N GLY A 59 -13.60 -4.13 1.59
CA GLY A 59 -13.98 -3.34 2.77
C GLY A 59 -12.89 -3.23 3.84
N ARG A 60 -11.77 -3.94 3.72
CA ARG A 60 -10.60 -3.87 4.61
C ARG A 60 -9.36 -3.35 3.88
N THR A 61 -9.57 -2.40 2.98
CA THR A 61 -8.52 -1.78 2.18
C THR A 61 -8.85 -0.34 1.84
N ALA A 62 -7.82 0.48 1.69
CA ALA A 62 -7.93 1.87 1.31
C ALA A 62 -6.78 2.32 0.40
N LEU A 63 -7.06 3.34 -0.40
CA LEU A 63 -6.06 4.14 -1.09
C LEU A 63 -5.49 5.18 -0.12
N VAL A 64 -4.16 5.28 -0.09
CA VAL A 64 -3.43 6.27 0.69
C VAL A 64 -3.21 7.51 -0.17
N VAL A 65 -3.64 8.67 0.31
CA VAL A 65 -3.64 9.94 -0.43
C VAL A 65 -2.93 11.02 0.39
N VAL A 66 -2.08 11.79 -0.28
CA VAL A 66 -1.43 13.00 0.27
C VAL A 66 -1.52 14.09 -0.80
N ASN A 67 -1.97 15.29 -0.44
CA ASN A 67 -2.13 16.43 -1.37
C ASN A 67 -2.83 16.04 -2.68
N ASP A 68 -3.96 15.33 -2.58
CA ASP A 68 -4.74 14.79 -3.71
C ASP A 68 -4.01 13.79 -4.62
N LYS A 69 -2.74 13.45 -4.32
CA LYS A 69 -1.98 12.40 -5.01
C LYS A 69 -2.19 11.05 -4.33
N GLN A 70 -2.58 10.05 -5.11
CA GLN A 70 -2.67 8.66 -4.67
C GLN A 70 -1.26 8.05 -4.58
N LEU A 71 -0.83 7.68 -3.37
CA LEU A 71 0.48 7.10 -3.12
C LEU A 71 0.47 5.58 -3.32
N GLY A 72 -0.59 4.90 -2.92
CA GLY A 72 -0.68 3.45 -3.00
C GLY A 72 -1.82 2.87 -2.17
N TYR A 73 -1.72 1.60 -1.78
CA TYR A 73 -2.77 0.88 -1.07
C TYR A 73 -2.29 0.39 0.29
N VAL A 74 -3.23 0.26 1.22
CA VAL A 74 -3.06 -0.39 2.51
C VAL A 74 -4.28 -1.28 2.78
N GLY A 75 -4.09 -2.44 3.40
CA GLY A 75 -5.20 -3.31 3.77
C GLY A 75 -4.79 -4.68 4.27
N GLU A 76 -5.80 -5.47 4.60
CA GLU A 76 -5.66 -6.87 5.01
C GLU A 76 -5.71 -7.79 3.78
N VAL A 77 -4.74 -8.70 3.67
CA VAL A 77 -4.57 -9.58 2.49
C VAL A 77 -5.68 -10.64 2.45
N ARG A 78 -6.17 -10.95 1.24
CA ARG A 78 -7.17 -12.00 1.03
C ARG A 78 -6.63 -13.36 1.47
N ILE A 79 -7.48 -14.11 2.18
CA ILE A 79 -7.14 -15.44 2.70
C ILE A 79 -6.76 -16.39 1.56
N GLU A 80 -7.43 -16.32 0.41
CA GLU A 80 -7.13 -17.19 -0.74
C GLU A 80 -5.70 -17.00 -1.28
N ILE A 81 -5.17 -15.78 -1.19
CA ILE A 81 -3.79 -15.46 -1.58
C ILE A 81 -2.81 -16.02 -0.55
N LEU A 82 -3.08 -15.81 0.74
CA LEU A 82 -2.25 -16.33 1.83
C LEU A 82 -2.18 -17.85 1.81
N SER A 83 -3.31 -18.53 1.59
CA SER A 83 -3.35 -20.00 1.45
C SER A 83 -2.54 -20.50 0.26
N THR A 84 -2.53 -19.76 -0.87
CA THR A 84 -1.69 -20.12 -2.04
C THR A 84 -0.20 -19.99 -1.73
N LEU A 85 0.16 -19.13 -0.77
CA LEU A 85 1.53 -18.90 -0.31
C LEU A 85 1.90 -19.74 0.92
N GLU A 86 1.02 -20.65 1.38
CA GLU A 86 1.22 -21.46 2.59
C GLU A 86 1.45 -20.60 3.85
N ILE A 87 0.77 -19.45 3.93
CA ILE A 87 0.78 -18.56 5.09
C ILE A 87 -0.52 -18.73 5.87
N ASP A 88 -0.42 -19.31 7.07
CA ASP A 88 -1.57 -19.65 7.92
C ASP A 88 -2.06 -18.51 8.83
N PHE A 89 -1.34 -17.40 8.85
CA PHE A 89 -1.62 -16.24 9.71
C PHE A 89 -2.20 -15.08 8.90
N PRO A 90 -3.11 -14.27 9.46
CA PRO A 90 -3.55 -13.04 8.81
C PRO A 90 -2.37 -12.10 8.56
N VAL A 91 -2.42 -11.39 7.42
CA VAL A 91 -1.40 -10.43 7.02
C VAL A 91 -2.07 -9.12 6.64
N ALA A 92 -1.56 -8.00 7.17
CA ALA A 92 -1.89 -6.68 6.67
C ALA A 92 -0.66 -6.04 6.06
N LEU A 93 -0.84 -5.37 4.93
CA LEU A 93 0.24 -4.87 4.09
C LEU A 93 -0.10 -3.48 3.54
N PHE A 94 0.94 -2.68 3.31
CA PHE A 94 0.85 -1.52 2.42
C PHE A 94 1.92 -1.59 1.34
N GLU A 95 1.64 -0.95 0.20
CA GLU A 95 2.65 -0.56 -0.79
C GLU A 95 2.36 0.88 -1.23
N ILE A 96 3.37 1.74 -1.19
CA ILE A 96 3.30 3.14 -1.67
C ILE A 96 4.44 3.45 -2.64
N ASP A 97 4.18 4.32 -3.59
CA ASP A 97 5.16 4.83 -4.55
C ASP A 97 5.96 5.99 -3.94
N ILE A 98 7.24 5.74 -3.65
CA ILE A 98 8.15 6.73 -3.07
C ILE A 98 8.46 7.85 -4.07
N SER A 99 8.49 7.57 -5.38
CA SER A 99 8.73 8.61 -6.38
C SER A 99 7.71 9.73 -6.27
N LYS A 100 6.43 9.40 -5.98
CA LYS A 100 5.39 10.41 -5.75
C LYS A 100 5.60 11.24 -4.48
N ILE A 101 6.18 10.64 -3.44
CA ILE A 101 6.53 11.36 -2.20
C ILE A 101 7.64 12.38 -2.49
N LEU A 102 8.67 11.98 -3.24
CA LEU A 102 9.76 12.86 -3.64
C LEU A 102 9.25 14.05 -4.48
N GLU A 103 8.28 13.81 -5.37
CA GLU A 103 7.61 14.88 -6.14
C GLU A 103 6.70 15.81 -5.30
N ILE A 104 6.32 15.42 -4.09
CA ILE A 104 5.52 16.26 -3.17
C ILE A 104 6.44 17.13 -2.31
N LEU A 105 7.60 16.60 -1.95
CA LEU A 105 8.57 17.26 -1.06
C LEU A 105 9.53 18.19 -1.80
N GLY A 106 9.74 17.98 -3.10
CA GLY A 106 10.53 18.85 -3.99
C GLY A 106 9.68 19.91 -4.67
#